data_AF-A0A6G9RUW5-F1
#
_entry.id   AF-A0A6G9RUW5-F1
#
_cell.length_a   1.000
_cell.length_b   1.000
_cell.length_c   1.000
_cell.angle_alpha   90.00
_cell.angle_beta   90.00
_cell.angle_gamma   90.00
#
_symmetry.space_group_name_H-M   'P 1'
#
loop_
_entity.id
_entity.type
_entity.pdbx_description
1 polymer ?
#
loop_
_entity_poly.entity_id
_entity_poly.type
_entity_poly.pdbx_seq_one_letter_code
_entity_poly.pdbx_strand_id
1 'polypeptide(L)'
;IAKQMTYKVYMSGTVNGHYFEVEGDGKGKPYEGEQTVKLTVTKGGPLPFAWDILSPLSQYGSIPFTKYPEDIPDYVKQSFPEGYTWERI
;
A
#
# COMPACT_ATOMS: atom_id res chain seq x y z
N ILE A 1 4.63 2.79 -15.93
CA ILE A 1 5.22 1.76 -15.02
C ILE A 1 5.21 0.37 -15.68
N ALA A 2 5.90 -0.64 -15.12
CA ALA A 2 6.03 -1.98 -15.73
C ALA A 2 4.77 -2.86 -15.55
N LYS A 3 4.62 -3.90 -16.37
CA LYS A 3 3.50 -4.88 -16.28
C LYS A 3 3.54 -5.76 -15.03
N GLN A 4 4.73 -5.98 -14.48
CA GLN A 4 4.95 -6.65 -13.20
C GLN A 4 5.91 -5.80 -12.37
N MET A 5 5.62 -5.65 -11.08
CA MET A 5 6.43 -4.82 -10.18
C MET A 5 6.54 -5.48 -8.81
N THR A 6 7.69 -5.25 -8.16
CA THR A 6 7.86 -5.44 -6.72
C THR A 6 7.84 -4.08 -6.03
N TYR A 7 7.48 -4.07 -4.76
CA TYR A 7 7.46 -2.87 -3.94
C TYR A 7 7.76 -3.20 -2.48
N LYS A 8 8.19 -2.19 -1.73
CA LYS A 8 8.40 -2.27 -0.28
C LYS A 8 7.43 -1.34 0.42
N VAL A 9 6.96 -1.75 1.59
CA VAL A 9 6.09 -0.96 2.47
C VAL A 9 6.83 -0.70 3.77
N TYR A 10 6.80 0.54 4.22
CA TYR A 10 7.12 0.92 5.58
C TYR A 10 5.95 1.74 6.12
N MET A 11 5.46 1.36 7.30
CA MET A 11 4.38 2.05 7.99
C MET A 11 4.79 2.24 9.44
N SER A 12 4.61 3.45 9.95
CA SER A 12 4.75 3.76 11.37
C SER A 12 3.61 4.66 11.80
N GLY A 13 3.23 4.55 13.06
CA GLY A 13 2.13 5.34 13.59
C GLY A 13 1.78 4.99 15.02
N THR A 14 0.70 5.60 15.48
CA THR A 14 0.20 5.43 16.84
C THR A 14 -1.31 5.24 16.79
N VAL A 15 -1.81 4.19 17.45
CA VAL A 15 -3.24 3.96 17.68
C VAL A 15 -3.49 4.03 19.17
N ASN A 16 -4.29 4.99 19.62
CA ASN A 16 -4.63 5.19 21.04
C ASN A 16 -3.40 5.22 21.98
N GLY A 17 -2.33 5.91 21.58
CA GLY A 17 -1.08 6.02 22.35
C GLY A 17 -0.12 4.83 22.19
N HIS A 18 -0.52 3.76 21.51
CA HIS A 18 0.35 2.62 21.21
C HIS A 18 1.09 2.82 19.89
N TYR A 19 2.41 3.02 19.97
CA TYR A 19 3.29 3.14 18.80
C TYR A 19 3.61 1.77 18.17
N PHE A 20 3.70 1.73 16.85
CA PHE A 20 4.08 0.52 16.12
C PHE A 20 4.82 0.83 14.81
N GLU A 21 5.53 -0.17 14.29
CA GLU A 21 6.14 -0.16 12.95
C GLU A 21 5.79 -1.46 12.22
N VAL A 22 5.59 -1.38 10.91
CA VAL A 22 5.35 -2.50 10.00
C VAL A 22 6.23 -2.35 8.77
N GLU A 23 6.85 -3.45 8.36
CA GLU A 23 7.56 -3.57 7.09
C GLU A 23 6.89 -4.62 6.20
N GLY A 24 7.02 -4.47 4.89
CA GLY A 24 6.56 -5.49 3.95
C GLY A 24 7.22 -5.48 2.59
N ASP A 25 7.15 -6.65 1.97
CA ASP A 25 7.59 -6.89 0.60
C ASP A 25 6.39 -7.35 -0.23
N GLY A 26 6.15 -6.65 -1.33
CA GLY A 26 5.01 -6.84 -2.20
C GLY A 26 5.39 -7.09 -3.64
N LYS A 27 4.44 -7.68 -4.37
CA LYS A 27 4.49 -7.86 -5.82
C LYS A 27 3.10 -7.70 -6.41
N GLY A 28 3.03 -7.30 -7.67
CA GLY A 28 1.74 -7.19 -8.36
C GLY A 28 1.86 -6.90 -9.84
N LYS A 29 0.70 -6.81 -10.46
CA LYS A 29 0.50 -6.57 -11.89
C LYS A 29 -0.35 -5.32 -12.07
N PRO A 30 0.27 -4.14 -12.30
CA PRO A 30 -0.43 -2.87 -12.18
C PRO A 30 -1.63 -2.67 -13.11
N TYR A 31 -1.63 -3.35 -14.27
CA TYR A 31 -2.68 -3.25 -15.27
C TYR A 31 -3.74 -4.37 -15.17
N GLU A 32 -3.55 -5.34 -14.26
CA GLU A 32 -4.50 -6.45 -14.04
C GLU A 32 -5.34 -6.26 -12.77
N GLY A 33 -4.99 -5.32 -11.88
CA GLY A 33 -5.73 -5.14 -10.62
C GLY A 33 -5.22 -6.03 -9.50
N GLU A 34 -4.11 -6.74 -9.70
CA GLU A 34 -3.64 -7.81 -8.80
C GLU A 34 -2.40 -7.37 -8.02
N GLN A 35 -2.39 -7.64 -6.73
CA GLN A 35 -1.21 -7.48 -5.88
C GLN A 35 -1.29 -8.38 -4.66
N THR A 36 -0.13 -8.66 -4.07
CA THR A 36 0.00 -9.35 -2.79
C THR A 36 1.18 -8.78 -2.05
N VAL A 37 1.03 -8.60 -0.74
CA VAL A 37 2.08 -8.10 0.15
C VAL A 37 2.15 -8.97 1.39
N LYS A 38 3.37 -9.29 1.83
CA LYS A 38 3.62 -9.87 3.15
C LYS A 38 4.05 -8.76 4.09
N LEU A 39 3.32 -8.59 5.19
CA LEU A 39 3.55 -7.54 6.18
C LEU A 39 3.97 -8.16 7.52
N THR A 40 4.92 -7.52 8.19
CA THR A 40 5.46 -7.96 9.48
C THR A 40 5.49 -6.78 10.43
N VAL A 41 4.90 -6.93 11.61
CA VAL A 41 5.06 -5.96 12.71
C VAL A 41 6.48 -6.06 13.22
N THR A 42 7.28 -5.00 13.06
CA THR A 42 8.69 -4.96 13.44
C THR A 42 8.89 -4.29 14.80
N LYS A 43 7.97 -3.40 15.23
CA LYS A 43 7.93 -2.81 16.58
C LYS A 43 6.51 -2.64 17.09
N GLY A 44 6.35 -2.69 18.42
CA GLY A 44 5.05 -2.52 19.09
C GLY A 44 4.14 -3.75 18.99
N GLY A 45 4.65 -4.91 18.60
CA GLY A 45 3.88 -6.16 18.59
C GLY A 45 3.78 -6.82 19.98
N PRO A 46 2.76 -7.65 20.24
CA PRO A 46 1.55 -7.81 19.44
C PRO A 46 0.69 -6.54 19.50
N LEU A 47 0.00 -6.23 18.40
CA LEU A 47 -0.84 -5.03 18.35
C LEU A 47 -2.05 -5.18 19.27
N PRO A 48 -2.38 -4.20 20.13
CA PRO A 48 -3.53 -4.25 21.02
C PRO A 48 -4.85 -3.90 20.31
N PHE A 49 -4.85 -3.91 18.98
CA PHE A 49 -5.99 -3.57 18.11
C PHE A 49 -6.01 -4.48 16.89
N ALA A 50 -7.16 -4.57 16.23
CA ALA A 50 -7.34 -5.43 15.07
C ALA A 50 -6.47 -4.97 13.89
N TRP A 51 -5.75 -5.91 13.27
CA TRP A 51 -4.95 -5.66 12.07
C TRP A 51 -5.76 -5.04 10.93
N ASP A 52 -7.05 -5.37 10.85
CA ASP A 52 -7.94 -4.97 9.77
C ASP A 52 -7.99 -3.44 9.57
N ILE A 53 -7.80 -2.65 10.62
CA ILE A 53 -7.80 -1.18 10.53
C ILE A 53 -6.59 -0.64 9.74
N LEU A 54 -5.50 -1.40 9.64
CA LEU A 54 -4.29 -1.03 8.90
C LEU A 54 -4.33 -1.54 7.45
N SER A 55 -5.13 -2.56 7.15
CA SER A 55 -5.18 -3.20 5.84
C SER A 55 -5.46 -2.25 4.65
N PRO A 56 -6.28 -1.18 4.78
CA PRO A 56 -6.51 -0.25 3.67
C PRO A 56 -5.26 0.54 3.28
N LEU A 57 -4.30 0.73 4.20
CA LEU A 57 -3.09 1.51 3.93
C LEU A 57 -2.13 0.78 2.97
N SER A 58 -2.06 -0.55 3.06
CA SER A 58 -1.16 -1.37 2.22
C SER A 58 -1.83 -1.96 0.98
N GLN A 59 -3.16 -2.14 0.99
CA GLN A 59 -3.91 -2.65 -0.17
C GLN A 59 -4.56 -1.51 -0.95
N TYR A 60 -5.58 -0.86 -0.39
CA TYR A 60 -6.28 0.24 -1.06
C TYR A 60 -5.36 1.44 -1.30
N GLY A 61 -4.36 1.64 -0.43
CA GLY A 61 -3.32 2.66 -0.58
C GLY A 61 -2.31 2.37 -1.70
N SER A 62 -2.21 1.12 -2.17
CA SER A 62 -1.38 0.71 -3.30
C SER A 62 -2.11 0.94 -4.64
N ILE A 63 -2.59 2.17 -4.82
CA ILE A 63 -3.40 2.65 -5.95
C ILE A 63 -2.76 2.40 -7.33
N PRO A 64 -1.42 2.43 -7.52
CA PRO A 64 -0.82 2.09 -8.80
C PRO A 64 -1.20 0.72 -9.33
N PHE A 65 -1.68 -0.20 -8.48
CA PHE A 65 -2.14 -1.52 -8.90
C PHE A 65 -3.59 -1.60 -9.34
N THR A 66 -4.36 -0.50 -9.34
CA THR A 66 -5.75 -0.50 -9.83
C THR A 66 -5.82 -0.76 -11.34
N LYS A 67 -6.72 -1.65 -11.77
CA LYS A 67 -7.05 -1.85 -13.18
C LYS A 67 -8.00 -0.75 -13.65
N TYR A 68 -7.49 0.19 -14.43
CA TYR A 68 -8.32 1.20 -15.09
C TYR A 68 -8.91 0.64 -16.40
N PRO A 69 -10.18 0.95 -16.72
CA PRO A 69 -10.72 0.79 -18.06
C PRO A 69 -9.92 1.57 -19.11
N GLU A 70 -9.95 1.14 -20.37
CA GLU A 70 -9.14 1.72 -21.45
C GLU A 70 -9.46 3.21 -21.71
N ASP A 71 -10.68 3.65 -21.42
CA ASP A 71 -11.20 4.99 -21.65
C ASP A 71 -11.01 5.95 -20.46
N ILE A 72 -10.51 5.46 -19.32
CA ILE A 72 -10.27 6.30 -18.14
C ILE A 72 -8.76 6.54 -17.96
N PRO A 73 -8.31 7.80 -18.02
CA PRO A 73 -6.91 8.13 -17.76
C PRO A 73 -6.47 7.74 -16.34
N ASP A 74 -5.40 6.95 -16.26
CA ASP A 74 -4.80 6.57 -14.99
C ASP A 74 -3.77 7.61 -14.52
N TYR A 75 -4.23 8.63 -13.80
CA TYR A 75 -3.37 9.71 -13.30
C TYR A 75 -2.29 9.24 -12.33
N VAL A 76 -2.54 8.16 -11.58
CA VAL A 76 -1.59 7.63 -10.60
C VAL A 76 -0.42 6.95 -11.30
N LYS A 77 -0.67 6.15 -12.33
CA LYS A 77 0.42 5.55 -13.12
C LYS A 77 1.17 6.58 -13.97
N GLN A 78 0.48 7.66 -14.39
CA GLN A 78 1.06 8.78 -15.14
C GLN A 78 1.96 9.67 -14.29
N SER A 79 1.80 9.67 -12.97
CA SER A 79 2.62 10.51 -12.09
C SER A 79 4.03 9.96 -11.84
N PHE A 80 4.34 8.75 -12.32
CA PHE A 80 5.69 8.19 -12.24
C PHE A 80 6.58 8.76 -13.37
N PRO A 81 7.86 9.05 -13.08
CA PRO A 81 8.63 8.59 -11.90
C PRO A 81 8.52 9.47 -10.65
N GLU A 82 7.99 10.69 -10.72
CA GLU A 82 7.91 11.63 -9.59
C GLU A 82 7.06 11.09 -8.43
N GLY A 83 6.07 10.27 -8.74
CA GLY A 83 5.19 9.60 -7.78
C GLY A 83 3.97 10.44 -7.42
N TYR A 84 3.31 10.07 -6.33
CA TYR A 84 2.12 10.76 -5.82
C TYR A 84 2.08 10.62 -4.31
N THR A 85 1.33 11.51 -3.66
CA THR A 85 0.97 11.40 -2.24
C THR A 85 -0.55 11.37 -2.13
N TRP A 86 -1.05 10.77 -1.06
CA TRP A 86 -2.47 10.76 -0.73
C TRP A 86 -2.64 10.80 0.78
N GLU A 87 -3.74 11.39 1.21
CA GLU A 87 -4.11 11.54 2.62
C GLU A 87 -5.51 10.96 2.85
N ARG A 88 -5.73 10.36 4.01
CA ARG A 88 -7.04 9.87 4.46
C ARG A 88 -7.19 10.17 5.95
N ILE A 89 -8.42 10.50 6.33
CA ILE A 89 -8.88 10.67 7.72
C ILE A 89 -9.68 9.42 8.11
#